data_AF-A0A1H8KGR9-F1
#
_entry.id   AF-A0A1H8KGR9-F1
#
_cell.length_a   1.000
_cell.length_b   1.000
_cell.length_c   1.000
_cell.angle_alpha   90.00
_cell.angle_beta   90.00
_cell.angle_gamma   90.00
#
_symmetry.space_group_name_H-M   'P 1'
#
loop_
_entity.id
_entity.type
_entity.pdbx_description
1 polymer ?
#
loop_
_entity_poly.entity_id
_entity_poly.type
_entity_poly.pdbx_seq_one_letter_code
_entity_poly.pdbx_strand_id
1 'polypeptide(L)' 'MIDYNTALQDKKLRKKFFTKIALIRILKNGYGVTRGGYVVPKKGKLPEFRKTLIDTLTAVDVCTNETEKEINKIIF' A
#
# COMPACT_ATOMS: atom_id res chain seq x y z
N MET A 1 -15.88 -2.94 10.73
CA MET A 1 -14.78 -3.64 10.03
C MET A 1 -15.26 -3.87 8.60
N ILE A 2 -14.50 -3.49 7.57
CA ILE A 2 -14.93 -3.68 6.16
C ILE A 2 -14.70 -5.16 5.83
N ASP A 3 -15.76 -5.87 5.43
CA ASP A 3 -15.68 -7.28 5.01
C ASP A 3 -15.05 -7.40 3.61
N TYR A 4 -14.40 -8.54 3.36
CA TYR A 4 -13.66 -8.81 2.12
C TYR A 4 -14.56 -8.76 0.87
N ASN A 5 -15.80 -9.24 0.97
CA ASN A 5 -16.73 -9.28 -0.16
C ASN A 5 -17.25 -7.87 -0.52
N THR A 6 -17.49 -7.02 0.48
CA THR A 6 -17.84 -5.60 0.29
C THR A 6 -16.66 -4.82 -0.31
N ALA A 7 -15.43 -5.12 0.09
CA ALA A 7 -14.24 -4.50 -0.49
C ALA A 7 -14.01 -4.93 -1.96
N LEU A 8 -14.50 -6.10 -2.38
CA LEU A 8 -14.44 -6.53 -3.78
C LEU A 8 -15.45 -5.80 -4.67
N GLN A 9 -16.56 -5.28 -4.15
CA GLN A 9 -17.58 -4.65 -5.00
C GLN A 9 -17.27 -3.17 -5.34
N ASP A 10 -16.55 -2.46 -4.47
CA ASP A 10 -16.23 -1.04 -4.64
C ASP A 10 -14.72 -0.80 -4.80
N LYS A 11 -14.31 -0.21 -5.92
CA LYS A 11 -12.91 0.06 -6.26
C LYS A 11 -12.18 0.93 -5.21
N LYS A 12 -12.86 1.90 -4.58
CA LYS A 12 -12.29 2.77 -3.54
C LYS A 12 -12.11 2.00 -2.22
N LEU A 13 -13.08 1.16 -1.84
CA LEU A 13 -12.98 0.33 -0.65
C LEU A 13 -11.89 -0.74 -0.81
N ARG A 14 -11.79 -1.35 -2.00
CA ARG A 14 -10.72 -2.28 -2.37
C ARG A 14 -9.34 -1.69 -2.13
N LYS A 15 -9.09 -0.48 -2.68
CA LYS A 15 -7.81 0.23 -2.53
C LYS A 15 -7.49 0.48 -1.06
N LYS A 16 -8.42 1.04 -0.28
CA LYS A 16 -8.20 1.30 1.15
C LYS A 16 -7.90 0.03 1.95
N PHE A 17 -8.58 -1.07 1.66
CA PHE A 17 -8.40 -2.34 2.35
C PHE A 17 -7.01 -2.93 2.09
N PHE A 18 -6.61 -3.04 0.82
CA PHE A 18 -5.31 -3.62 0.46
C PHE A 18 -4.13 -2.69 0.78
N THR A 19 -4.31 -1.37 0.75
CA THR A 19 -3.31 -0.44 1.30
C THR A 19 -3.05 -0.73 2.78
N LYS A 20 -4.08 -0.97 3.60
CA LYS A 20 -3.87 -1.34 5.01
C LYS A 20 -3.09 -2.65 5.14
N ILE A 21 -3.40 -3.67 4.34
CA ILE A 21 -2.67 -4.95 4.34
C ILE A 21 -1.20 -4.72 3.96
N ALA A 22 -0.93 -3.92 2.94
CA ALA A 22 0.42 -3.61 2.50
C ALA A 22 1.21 -2.89 3.61
N LEU A 23 0.59 -1.92 4.29
CA LEU A 23 1.22 -1.21 5.41
C LEU A 23 1.51 -2.14 6.60
N ILE A 24 0.61 -3.07 6.91
CA ILE A 24 0.84 -4.09 7.95
C ILE A 24 2.04 -4.97 7.58
N ARG A 25 2.15 -5.41 6.31
CA ARG A 25 3.30 -6.18 5.83
C ARG A 25 4.61 -5.39 5.93
N ILE A 26 4.60 -4.12 5.53
CA ILE A 26 5.75 -3.21 5.61
C ILE A 26 6.24 -3.05 7.05
N LEU A 27 5.32 -2.87 8.00
CA LEU A 27 5.65 -2.76 9.42
C LEU A 27 6.17 -4.10 9.97
N LYS A 28 5.51 -5.22 9.65
CA LYS A 28 5.92 -6.57 10.08
C LYS A 28 7.32 -6.94 9.58
N ASN A 29 7.67 -6.56 8.35
CA ASN A 29 8.98 -6.82 7.77
C ASN A 29 10.05 -5.78 8.18
N GLY A 30 9.70 -4.77 8.99
CA GLY A 30 10.64 -3.75 9.46
C GLY A 30 11.09 -2.76 8.39
N TYR A 31 10.36 -2.65 7.27
CA TYR A 31 10.67 -1.73 6.18
C TYR A 31 10.13 -0.32 6.41
N GLY A 32 9.17 -0.17 7.33
CA GLY A 32 8.59 1.11 7.71
C GLY A 32 8.48 1.29 9.22
N VAL A 33 8.17 2.51 9.62
CA VAL A 33 7.88 2.92 11.00
C VAL A 33 6.65 3.82 11.03
N THR A 34 5.92 3.82 12.14
CA THR A 34 4.80 4.74 12.34
C THR A 34 5.30 6.11 12.79
N ARG A 35 4.87 7.18 12.14
CA ARG A 35 5.11 8.58 12.52
C ARG A 35 3.86 9.41 12.29
N GLY A 36 3.36 10.05 13.34
CA GLY A 36 2.20 10.96 13.25
C GLY A 36 0.94 10.32 12.65
N GLY A 37 0.72 9.02 12.86
CA GLY A 37 -0.41 8.29 12.28
C GLY A 37 -0.18 7.74 10.87
N TYR A 38 0.98 8.00 10.26
CA TYR A 38 1.35 7.48 8.94
C TYR A 38 2.44 6.42 9.05
N VAL A 39 2.50 5.50 8.08
CA VAL A 39 3.60 4.55 7.95
C VAL A 39 4.59 5.11 6.93
N VAL A 40 5.81 5.38 7.37
CA VAL A 40 6.88 5.93 6.54
C VAL A 40 8.01 4.93 6.39
N PRO A 41 8.74 4.92 5.26
CA PRO A 41 9.89 4.04 5.07
C PRO A 41 10.98 4.31 6.11
N LYS A 42 11.57 3.24 6.63
CA LYS A 42 12.76 3.32 7.50
C LYS A 42 13.96 3.73 6.64
N LYS A 43 14.93 4.44 7.22
CA LYS A 43 16.15 4.86 6.51
C LYS A 43 16.82 3.65 5.84
N GLY A 44 17.09 3.76 4.53
CA GLY A 44 17.69 2.69 3.73
C GLY A 44 16.74 1.54 3.32
N LYS A 45 15.44 1.62 3.64
CA LYS A 45 14.44 0.59 3.32
C LYS A 45 13.38 1.05 2.32
N LEU A 46 13.62 2.18 1.64
CA LEU A 46 12.73 2.70 0.61
C LEU A 46 12.46 1.69 -0.53
N PRO A 47 13.46 0.95 -1.06
CA PRO A 47 13.22 -0.03 -2.12
C PRO A 47 12.27 -1.15 -1.68
N GLU A 48 12.50 -1.75 -0.50
CA GLU A 48 11.68 -2.85 0.02
C GLU A 48 10.29 -2.38 0.45
N PHE A 49 10.19 -1.16 0.98
CA PHE A 49 8.92 -0.49 1.26
C PHE A 49 8.09 -0.36 -0.01
N ARG A 50 8.68 0.20 -1.08
CA ARG A 50 7.99 0.40 -2.37
C ARG A 50 7.59 -0.94 -2.99
N LYS A 51 8.52 -1.90 -3.02
CA LYS A 51 8.25 -3.23 -3.57
C LYS A 51 7.08 -3.90 -2.85
N THR A 52 7.08 -3.92 -1.53
CA THR A 52 6.00 -4.54 -0.74
C THR A 52 4.66 -3.85 -0.98
N LEU A 53 4.66 -2.52 -1.12
CA LEU A 53 3.46 -1.74 -1.43
C LEU A 53 2.91 -2.09 -2.81
N ILE A 54 3.76 -2.07 -3.84
CA ILE A 54 3.39 -2.35 -5.24
C ILE A 54 2.96 -3.80 -5.38
N ASP A 55 3.75 -4.77 -4.92
CA ASP A 55 3.43 -6.20 -4.99
C ASP A 55 2.06 -6.50 -4.38
N THR A 56 1.74 -5.87 -3.24
CA THR A 56 0.46 -6.08 -2.56
C THR A 56 -0.71 -5.42 -3.29
N LEU A 57 -0.50 -4.29 -3.96
CA LEU A 57 -1.56 -3.57 -4.70
C LEU A 57 -1.77 -4.13 -6.12
N THR A 58 -0.71 -4.67 -6.74
CA THR A 58 -0.76 -5.31 -8.06
C THR A 58 -1.37 -6.70 -7.99
N ALA A 59 -1.08 -7.48 -6.94
CA ALA A 59 -1.66 -8.83 -6.75
C ALA A 59 -3.20 -8.87 -6.66
N VAL A 60 -3.85 -7.73 -6.47
CA VAL A 60 -5.30 -7.60 -6.29
C VAL A 60 -5.96 -6.78 -7.38
N ASP A 61 -5.22 -6.53 -8.47
CA ASP A 61 -5.69 -5.80 -9.65
C ASP A 61 -6.20 -4.38 -9.32
N VAL A 62 -5.68 -3.80 -8.23
CA VAL A 62 -5.99 -2.42 -7.80
C VAL A 62 -5.05 -1.43 -8.49
N CYS A 63 -3.87 -1.88 -8.91
CA CYS A 63 -2.97 -1.11 -9.78
C CYS A 63 -3.37 -1.27 -11.25
N THR A 64 -4.27 -0.40 -11.73
CA THR A 64 -4.26 -0.04 -13.16
C THR A 64 -3.02 0.84 -13.42
N ASN A 65 -2.52 0.88 -14.67
CA ASN A 65 -1.35 1.70 -15.09
C ASN A 65 -1.38 3.17 -14.60
N GLU A 66 -2.54 3.70 -14.24
CA GLU A 66 -2.74 5.04 -13.67
C GLU A 66 -2.30 5.14 -12.19
N THR A 67 -2.40 4.07 -11.42
CA THR A 67 -2.02 4.04 -9.99
C THR A 67 -0.50 4.00 -9.82
N GLU A 68 0.22 3.34 -10.72
CA GLU A 68 1.69 3.43 -10.80
C GLU A 68 2.17 4.86 -11.09
N LYS A 69 1.47 5.60 -11.97
CA LYS A 69 1.78 7.00 -12.26
C LYS A 69 1.56 7.92 -11.06
N GLU A 70 0.50 7.71 -10.28
CA GLU A 70 0.25 8.51 -9.06
C GLU A 70 1.27 8.23 -7.95
N ILE A 71 1.64 6.97 -7.72
CA ILE A 71 2.68 6.62 -6.72
C ILE A 71 4.03 7.25 -7.09
N ASN A 72 4.34 7.32 -8.39
CA ASN A 72 5.53 8.03 -8.88
C ASN A 72 5.43 9.56 -8.77
N LYS A 73 4.22 10.15 -8.81
CA LYS A 73 4.00 11.59 -8.64
C LYS A 73 4.02 12.06 -7.18
N ILE A 74 3.61 11.25 -6.21
CA ILE A 74 3.51 11.64 -4.79
C ILE A 74 4.90 11.82 -4.12
N ILE A 75 6.00 11.58 -4.85
CA ILE A 75 7.38 11.68 -4.33
C ILE A 75 8.20 12.75 -5.09
N PHE A 76 7.54 13.75 -5.68
CA PHE A 76 8.17 15.01 -6.14
C PHE A 76 7.40 16.22 -5.62
#